data_AF-A0A1G5H1S8-F1
#
_entry.id   AF-A0A1G5H1S8-F1
#
_cell.length_a   1.000
_cell.length_b   1.000
_cell.length_c   1.000
_cell.angle_alpha   90.00
_cell.angle_beta   90.00
_cell.angle_gamma   90.00
#
_symmetry.space_group_name_H-M   'P 1'
#
loop_
_entity.id
_entity.type
_entity.pdbx_description
1 polymer ?
#
loop_
_entity_poly.entity_id
_entity_poly.type
_entity_poly.pdbx_seq_one_letter_code
_entity_poly.pdbx_strand_id
1 'polypeptide(L)'
;MYTFIQKFHSGWAYLALLLIVVAVVNSIVGLSRKKEFSANDRKMGLFALVFTHVQLLIGLILYFISPKGYALISQVGMGTVMKTAELRLTVIEHPITNILAILFITIGWSKHKKASTSEAKFKSIAIFYAIGLVLLLSRIPWQSWLQ
;
A
#
# COMPACT_ATOMS: atom_id res chain seq x y z
N MET A 1 20.23 -10.73 -8.83
CA MET A 1 18.81 -11.03 -8.46
C MET A 1 18.23 -9.95 -7.54
N TYR A 2 18.83 -9.68 -6.37
CA TYR A 2 18.38 -8.63 -5.44
C TYR A 2 18.16 -7.25 -6.11
N THR A 3 19.17 -6.73 -6.81
CA THR A 3 19.12 -5.39 -7.44
C THR A 3 18.00 -5.23 -8.45
N PHE A 4 17.72 -6.27 -9.23
CA PHE A 4 16.62 -6.29 -10.18
C PHE A 4 15.27 -6.22 -9.45
N ILE A 5 15.06 -7.06 -8.42
CA ILE A 5 13.81 -7.07 -7.65
C ILE A 5 13.61 -5.76 -6.89
N GLN A 6 14.69 -5.18 -6.34
CA GLN A 6 14.66 -3.86 -5.71
C GLN A 6 14.19 -2.78 -6.69
N LYS A 7 14.81 -2.68 -7.87
CA LYS A 7 14.42 -1.70 -8.90
C LYS A 7 12.98 -1.91 -9.36
N PHE A 8 12.56 -3.15 -9.53
CA PHE A 8 11.19 -3.49 -9.90
C PHE A 8 10.19 -3.08 -8.80
N HIS A 9 10.49 -3.38 -7.54
CA HIS A 9 9.66 -2.98 -6.39
C HIS A 9 9.51 -1.46 -6.30
N SER A 10 10.60 -0.71 -6.47
CA SER A 10 10.59 0.75 -6.45
C SER A 10 9.82 1.34 -7.63
N GLY A 11 9.96 0.77 -8.84
CA GLY A 11 9.21 1.20 -10.02
C GLY A 11 7.72 0.91 -9.91
N TRP A 12 7.37 -0.29 -9.45
CA TRP A 12 5.98 -0.72 -9.25
C TRP A 12 5.27 0.09 -8.16
N ALA A 13 6.01 0.55 -7.13
CA ALA A 13 5.49 1.41 -6.09
C ALA A 13 4.82 2.68 -6.63
N TYR A 14 5.44 3.34 -7.63
CA TYR A 14 4.87 4.54 -8.24
C TYR A 14 3.51 4.27 -8.88
N LEU A 15 3.39 3.15 -9.60
CA LEU A 15 2.15 2.76 -10.26
C LEU A 15 1.08 2.35 -9.24
N ALA A 16 1.46 1.58 -8.21
CA ALA A 16 0.55 1.19 -7.14
C ALA A 16 0.01 2.42 -6.38
N LEU A 17 0.89 3.39 -6.05
CA LEU A 17 0.53 4.64 -5.39
C LEU A 17 -0.38 5.52 -6.26
N LEU A 18 -0.06 5.66 -7.56
CA LEU A 18 -0.91 6.39 -8.50
C LEU A 18 -2.32 5.79 -8.54
N LEU A 19 -2.44 4.47 -8.66
CA LEU A 19 -3.74 3.81 -8.78
C LEU A 19 -4.58 3.94 -7.50
N ILE A 20 -3.98 3.81 -6.31
CA ILE A 20 -4.73 4.02 -5.06
C ILE A 20 -5.16 5.48 -4.90
N VAL A 21 -4.33 6.46 -5.28
CA VAL A 21 -4.71 7.88 -5.28
C VAL A 21 -5.90 8.12 -6.22
N VAL A 22 -5.83 7.58 -7.46
CA VAL A 22 -6.94 7.68 -8.42
C VAL A 22 -8.22 7.05 -7.86
N ALA A 23 -8.14 5.87 -7.25
CA ALA A 23 -9.31 5.21 -6.66
C ALA A 23 -9.92 6.02 -5.50
N VAL A 24 -9.09 6.62 -4.64
CA VAL A 24 -9.53 7.50 -3.54
C VAL A 24 -10.21 8.75 -4.09
N VAL A 25 -9.54 9.49 -4.99
CA VAL A 25 -10.06 10.73 -5.58
C VAL A 25 -11.37 10.47 -6.33
N ASN A 26 -11.41 9.43 -7.17
CA ASN A 26 -12.63 9.05 -7.89
C ASN A 26 -13.79 8.74 -6.93
N SER A 27 -13.51 8.06 -5.82
CA SER A 27 -14.56 7.72 -4.85
C SER A 27 -15.07 8.95 -4.08
N ILE A 28 -14.19 9.87 -3.72
CA ILE A 28 -14.57 11.15 -3.09
C ILE A 28 -15.44 11.96 -4.06
N VAL A 29 -15.02 12.10 -5.33
CA VAL A 29 -15.80 12.80 -6.36
C VAL A 29 -17.16 12.12 -6.58
N GLY A 30 -17.21 10.79 -6.57
CA GLY A 30 -18.44 10.01 -6.67
C GLY A 30 -19.43 10.33 -5.55
N LEU A 31 -18.95 10.48 -4.31
CA LEU A 31 -19.77 10.91 -3.17
C LEU A 31 -20.24 12.36 -3.30
N SER A 32 -19.33 13.29 -3.57
CA SER A 32 -19.64 14.72 -3.66
C SER A 32 -20.65 15.02 -4.76
N ARG A 33 -20.57 14.29 -5.88
CA ARG A 33 -21.48 14.46 -7.02
C ARG A 33 -22.70 13.54 -6.98
N LYS A 34 -22.86 12.71 -5.93
CA LYS A 34 -23.92 11.69 -5.82
C LYS A 34 -24.05 10.82 -7.09
N LYS A 35 -22.90 10.44 -7.65
CA LYS A 35 -22.84 9.66 -8.91
C LYS A 35 -23.42 8.26 -8.71
N GLU A 36 -23.99 7.68 -9.75
CA GLU A 36 -24.21 6.24 -9.78
C GLU A 36 -22.88 5.49 -9.87
N PHE A 37 -22.76 4.41 -9.09
CA PHE A 37 -21.55 3.60 -9.07
C PHE A 37 -21.51 2.69 -10.30
N SER A 38 -20.56 2.96 -11.20
CA SER A 38 -20.46 2.30 -12.49
C SER A 38 -19.40 1.19 -12.52
N ALA A 39 -19.33 0.45 -13.63
CA ALA A 39 -18.29 -0.54 -13.86
C ALA A 39 -16.88 0.07 -13.90
N ASN A 40 -16.74 1.33 -14.35
CA ASN A 40 -15.43 2.00 -14.38
C ASN A 40 -14.93 2.33 -12.97
N ASP A 41 -15.82 2.76 -12.07
CA ASP A 41 -15.50 3.00 -10.66
C ASP A 41 -15.00 1.71 -9.98
N ARG A 42 -15.69 0.60 -10.26
CA ARG A 42 -15.28 -0.73 -9.81
C ARG A 42 -13.89 -1.11 -10.32
N LYS A 43 -13.59 -0.88 -11.60
CA LYS A 43 -12.28 -1.19 -12.20
C LYS A 43 -11.17 -0.36 -11.56
N MET A 44 -11.39 0.94 -11.31
CA MET A 44 -10.41 1.79 -10.63
C MET A 44 -10.09 1.26 -9.22
N GLY A 45 -11.12 0.90 -8.44
CA GLY A 45 -10.93 0.27 -7.14
C GLY A 45 -10.21 -1.08 -7.22
N LEU A 46 -10.55 -1.90 -8.22
CA LEU A 46 -9.92 -3.20 -8.43
C LEU A 46 -8.43 -3.08 -8.77
N PHE A 47 -8.07 -2.16 -9.66
CA PHE A 47 -6.67 -1.97 -10.03
C PHE A 47 -5.85 -1.47 -8.85
N ALA A 48 -6.35 -0.51 -8.08
CA ALA A 48 -5.71 -0.11 -6.83
C ALA A 48 -5.49 -1.31 -5.89
N LEU A 49 -6.52 -2.12 -5.65
CA LEU A 49 -6.41 -3.34 -4.84
C LEU A 49 -5.32 -4.28 -5.34
N VAL A 50 -5.38 -4.67 -6.62
CA VAL A 50 -4.46 -5.67 -7.19
C VAL A 50 -3.03 -5.17 -7.17
N PHE A 51 -2.80 -3.93 -7.60
CA PHE A 51 -1.44 -3.39 -7.71
C PHE A 51 -0.79 -3.21 -6.33
N THR A 52 -1.55 -2.80 -5.30
CA THR A 52 -1.01 -2.70 -3.95
C THR A 52 -0.74 -4.06 -3.32
N HIS A 53 -1.52 -5.10 -3.65
CA HIS A 53 -1.23 -6.47 -3.22
C HIS A 53 0.03 -7.03 -3.90
N VAL A 54 0.15 -6.84 -5.22
CA VAL A 54 1.36 -7.23 -5.95
C VAL A 54 2.58 -6.49 -5.41
N GLN A 55 2.46 -5.19 -5.10
CA GLN A 55 3.50 -4.42 -4.44
C GLN A 55 3.93 -5.04 -3.10
N LEU A 56 2.97 -5.44 -2.27
CA LEU A 56 3.26 -6.11 -1.00
C LEU A 56 4.00 -7.43 -1.21
N LEU A 57 3.56 -8.27 -2.16
CA LEU A 57 4.22 -9.55 -2.43
C LEU A 57 5.67 -9.37 -2.89
N ILE A 58 5.92 -8.43 -3.81
CA ILE A 58 7.28 -8.09 -4.24
C ILE A 58 8.10 -7.58 -3.05
N GLY A 59 7.50 -6.75 -2.19
CA GLY A 59 8.14 -6.21 -0.99
C GLY A 59 8.50 -7.28 0.03
N LEU A 60 7.65 -8.29 0.22
CA LEU A 60 7.94 -9.44 1.09
C LEU A 60 9.08 -10.30 0.53
N ILE A 61 9.09 -10.55 -0.78
CA ILE A 61 10.23 -11.23 -1.41
C ILE A 61 11.51 -10.43 -1.18
N LEU A 62 11.47 -9.12 -1.42
CA LEU A 62 12.61 -8.22 -1.20
C LEU A 62 13.07 -8.22 0.25
N TYR A 63 12.14 -8.23 1.21
CA TYR A 63 12.45 -8.28 2.64
C TYR A 63 13.31 -9.49 3.02
N PHE A 64 13.08 -10.67 2.42
CA PHE A 64 13.86 -11.86 2.74
C PHE A 64 15.19 -11.98 1.97
N ILE A 65 15.28 -11.43 0.76
CA ILE A 65 16.51 -11.54 -0.06
C ILE A 65 17.46 -10.35 0.07
N SER A 66 17.00 -9.23 0.64
CA SER A 66 17.76 -7.99 0.75
C SER A 66 18.69 -8.02 1.97
N PRO A 67 19.95 -7.53 1.85
CA PRO A 67 20.81 -7.32 3.01
C PRO A 67 20.27 -6.25 3.97
N LYS A 68 19.35 -5.38 3.50
CA LYS A 68 18.69 -4.34 4.30
C LYS A 68 17.34 -4.78 4.90
N GLY A 69 16.92 -6.01 4.64
CA GLY A 69 15.66 -6.58 5.13
C GLY A 69 15.86 -7.46 6.35
N TYR A 70 15.31 -8.67 6.32
CA TYR A 70 15.38 -9.64 7.41
C TYR A 70 16.82 -9.98 7.83
N ALA A 71 17.71 -10.17 6.84
CA ALA A 71 19.11 -10.51 7.08
C ALA A 71 19.86 -9.48 7.93
N LEU A 72 19.42 -8.22 7.92
CA LEU A 72 20.02 -7.16 8.72
C LEU A 72 19.86 -7.42 10.23
N ILE A 73 18.74 -8.02 10.65
CA ILE A 73 18.49 -8.37 12.05
C ILE A 73 19.55 -9.33 12.56
N SER A 74 19.92 -10.34 11.75
CA SER A 74 20.97 -11.30 12.09
C SER A 74 22.36 -10.68 12.13
N GLN A 75 22.60 -9.59 11.39
CA GLN A 75 23.90 -8.92 11.34
C GLN A 75 24.14 -7.96 12.51
N VAL A 76 23.13 -7.15 12.86
CA VAL A 76 23.29 -6.07 13.87
C VAL A 76 22.55 -6.34 15.18
N GLY A 77 21.71 -7.37 15.22
CA GLY A 77 20.86 -7.70 16.36
C GLY A 77 19.60 -6.85 16.46
N MET A 78 18.50 -7.47 16.92
CA MET A 78 17.19 -6.79 17.05
C MET A 78 17.23 -5.58 17.99
N GLY A 79 18.05 -5.62 19.04
CA GLY A 79 18.24 -4.49 19.95
C GLY A 79 18.77 -3.23 19.25
N THR A 80 19.72 -3.40 18.31
CA THR A 80 20.29 -2.29 17.52
C THR A 80 19.28 -1.78 16.50
N VAL A 81 18.56 -2.68 15.82
CA VAL A 81 17.48 -2.32 14.89
C VAL A 81 16.44 -1.46 15.59
N MET A 82 15.99 -1.87 16.78
CA MET A 82 14.95 -1.14 17.50
C MET A 82 15.42 0.21 18.05
N LYS A 83 16.71 0.37 18.36
CA LYS A 83 17.27 1.65 18.83
C LYS A 83 17.56 2.63 17.70
N THR A 84 17.82 2.14 16.49
CA THR A 84 18.20 2.98 15.34
C THR A 84 16.99 3.28 14.48
N ALA A 85 16.57 4.55 14.42
CA ALA A 85 15.32 4.94 13.76
C ALA A 85 15.25 4.53 12.28
N GLU A 86 16.34 4.69 11.53
CA GLU A 86 16.41 4.35 10.10
C GLU A 86 16.27 2.83 9.85
N LEU A 87 16.95 2.03 10.68
CA LEU A 87 16.88 0.57 10.60
C LEU A 87 15.49 0.08 11.00
N ARG A 88 14.92 0.61 12.09
CA ARG A 88 13.57 0.27 12.55
C ARG A 88 12.53 0.61 11.50
N LEU A 89 12.63 1.79 10.87
CA LEU A 89 11.74 2.21 9.79
C LEU A 89 11.76 1.20 8.65
N THR A 90 12.96 0.85 8.16
CA THR A 90 13.12 -0.01 6.98
C THR A 90 12.73 -1.46 7.24
N VAL A 91 13.19 -2.02 8.37
CA VAL A 91 13.08 -3.46 8.67
C VAL A 91 11.75 -3.81 9.33
N ILE A 92 11.18 -2.91 10.13
CA ILE A 92 10.03 -3.23 10.99
C ILE A 92 8.81 -2.40 10.60
N GLU A 93 8.90 -1.07 10.69
CA GLU A 93 7.73 -0.20 10.57
C GLU A 93 7.17 -0.22 9.13
N HIS A 94 8.03 -0.15 8.12
CA HIS A 94 7.62 -0.19 6.71
C HIS A 94 6.84 -1.47 6.34
N PRO A 95 7.39 -2.69 6.51
CA PRO A 95 6.66 -3.90 6.14
C PRO A 95 5.37 -4.09 6.96
N ILE A 96 5.39 -3.81 8.27
CA ILE A 96 4.20 -3.94 9.13
C ILE A 96 3.11 -2.94 8.71
N THR A 97 3.46 -1.67 8.52
CA THR A 97 2.49 -0.66 8.10
C THR A 97 1.95 -0.93 6.69
N ASN A 98 2.76 -1.47 5.77
CA ASN A 98 2.27 -1.90 4.46
C ASN A 98 1.22 -3.01 4.58
N ILE A 99 1.44 -4.02 5.43
CA ILE A 99 0.45 -5.08 5.68
C ILE A 99 -0.86 -4.48 6.21
N LEU A 100 -0.78 -3.56 7.18
CA LEU A 100 -1.96 -2.85 7.71
C LEU A 100 -2.67 -2.03 6.63
N ALA A 101 -1.93 -1.34 5.77
CA ALA A 101 -2.50 -0.60 4.65
C ALA A 101 -3.29 -1.53 3.70
N ILE A 102 -2.68 -2.66 3.32
CA ILE A 102 -3.32 -3.66 2.46
C ILE A 102 -4.57 -4.25 3.13
N LEU A 103 -4.52 -4.50 4.44
CA LEU A 103 -5.69 -4.96 5.20
C LEU A 103 -6.87 -3.99 5.06
N PHE A 104 -6.65 -2.68 5.26
CA PHE A 104 -7.72 -1.69 5.10
C PHE A 104 -8.23 -1.62 3.66
N ILE A 105 -7.36 -1.64 2.65
CA ILE A 105 -7.76 -1.67 1.23
C ILE A 105 -8.63 -2.90 0.94
N THR A 106 -8.27 -4.07 1.46
CA THR A 106 -9.06 -5.31 1.32
C THR A 106 -10.41 -5.22 2.01
N ILE A 107 -10.49 -4.58 3.18
CA ILE A 107 -11.76 -4.31 3.87
C ILE A 107 -12.65 -3.39 3.01
N GLY A 108 -12.09 -2.30 2.49
CA GLY A 108 -12.79 -1.37 1.60
C GLY A 108 -13.36 -2.06 0.36
N TRP A 109 -12.55 -2.93 -0.26
CA TRP A 109 -12.98 -3.76 -1.39
C TRP A 109 -14.08 -4.76 -0.99
N SER A 110 -13.94 -5.43 0.15
CA SER A 110 -14.91 -6.44 0.57
C SER A 110 -16.26 -5.81 0.93
N LYS A 111 -16.25 -4.62 1.55
CA LYS A 111 -17.46 -3.88 1.93
C LYS A 111 -18.17 -3.27 0.73
N HIS A 112 -17.48 -2.72 -0.27
CA HIS A 112 -18.15 -2.16 -1.45
C HIS A 112 -18.94 -3.24 -2.22
N LYS A 113 -18.42 -4.48 -2.31
CA LYS A 113 -19.11 -5.58 -2.99
C LYS A 113 -20.45 -5.95 -2.34
N LYS A 114 -20.54 -5.78 -1.02
CA LYS A 114 -21.73 -6.11 -0.22
C LYS A 114 -22.73 -4.95 -0.12
N ALA A 115 -22.35 -3.75 -0.55
CA ALA A 115 -23.19 -2.58 -0.45
C ALA A 115 -24.25 -2.54 -1.57
N SER A 116 -25.47 -2.13 -1.21
CA SER A 116 -26.61 -2.02 -2.13
C SER A 116 -26.69 -0.67 -2.84
N THR A 117 -26.27 0.43 -2.20
CA THR A 117 -26.37 1.78 -2.77
C THR A 117 -25.04 2.27 -3.36
N SER A 118 -25.12 3.15 -4.36
CA SER A 118 -23.95 3.79 -4.97
C SER A 118 -23.14 4.59 -3.94
N GLU A 119 -23.81 5.33 -3.07
CA GLU A 119 -23.17 6.08 -1.99
C GLU A 119 -22.36 5.16 -1.06
N ALA A 120 -22.95 4.05 -0.59
CA ALA A 120 -22.25 3.13 0.30
C ALA A 120 -21.04 2.47 -0.37
N LYS A 121 -21.11 2.18 -1.68
CA LYS A 121 -19.98 1.65 -2.46
C LYS A 121 -18.83 2.67 -2.52
N PHE A 122 -19.10 3.91 -2.90
CA PHE A 122 -18.08 4.96 -2.95
C PHE A 122 -17.53 5.28 -1.56
N LYS A 123 -18.38 5.36 -0.53
CA LYS A 123 -17.96 5.62 0.86
C LYS A 123 -17.03 4.55 1.39
N SER A 124 -17.31 3.29 1.07
CA SER A 124 -16.45 2.17 1.42
C SER A 124 -15.05 2.33 0.82
N ILE A 125 -14.95 2.58 -0.50
CA ILE A 125 -13.64 2.73 -1.14
C ILE A 125 -12.93 4.00 -0.62
N ALA A 126 -13.62 5.15 -0.58
CA ALA A 126 -13.05 6.41 -0.15
C ALA A 126 -12.40 6.34 1.24
N ILE A 127 -13.12 5.84 2.24
CA ILE A 127 -12.61 5.80 3.63
C ILE A 127 -11.44 4.81 3.74
N PHE A 128 -11.67 3.56 3.33
CA PHE A 128 -10.71 2.50 3.59
C PHE A 128 -9.45 2.61 2.73
N TYR A 129 -9.58 3.07 1.48
CA TYR A 129 -8.42 3.25 0.61
C TYR A 129 -7.66 4.52 1.00
N ALA A 130 -8.33 5.56 1.52
CA ALA A 130 -7.63 6.74 2.06
C ALA A 130 -6.82 6.38 3.32
N ILE A 131 -7.37 5.55 4.23
CA ILE A 131 -6.60 5.03 5.37
C ILE A 131 -5.39 4.23 4.87
N GLY A 132 -5.59 3.33 3.91
CA GLY A 132 -4.49 2.57 3.31
C GLY A 132 -3.42 3.48 2.68
N LEU A 133 -3.83 4.49 1.92
CA LEU A 133 -2.94 5.47 1.31
C LEU A 133 -2.12 6.25 2.35
N VAL A 134 -2.76 6.75 3.41
CA VAL A 134 -2.07 7.47 4.49
C VAL A 134 -1.04 6.56 5.18
N LEU A 135 -1.41 5.31 5.47
CA LEU A 135 -0.48 4.34 6.06
C LEU A 135 0.73 4.09 5.16
N LEU A 136 0.51 3.85 3.85
CA LEU A 136 1.60 3.67 2.89
C LEU A 136 2.53 4.89 2.88
N LEU A 137 1.99 6.09 2.68
CA LEU A 137 2.78 7.33 2.63
C LEU A 137 3.54 7.61 3.92
N SER A 138 2.99 7.22 5.08
CA SER A 138 3.58 7.48 6.39
C SER A 138 4.88 6.70 6.66
N ARG A 139 5.08 5.54 6.02
CA ARG A 139 6.21 4.63 6.30
C ARG A 139 7.01 4.23 5.07
N ILE A 140 6.86 4.93 3.96
CA ILE A 140 7.83 4.81 2.87
C ILE A 140 9.20 5.32 3.38
N PRO A 141 10.29 4.57 3.22
CA PRO A 141 11.63 5.03 3.57
C PRO A 141 12.15 6.02 2.51
N TRP A 142 11.57 7.24 2.50
CA TRP A 142 11.76 8.25 1.46
C TRP A 142 13.22 8.56 1.16
N GLN A 143 14.07 8.62 2.18
CA GLN A 143 15.51 8.86 2.03
C GLN A 143 16.20 7.75 1.21
N SER A 144 15.77 6.49 1.35
CA SER A 144 16.32 5.37 0.59
C SER A 144 15.65 5.20 -0.78
N TRP A 145 14.48 5.79 -1.02
CA TRP A 145 13.75 5.65 -2.28
C TRP A 145 14.19 6.69 -3.33
N LEU A 146 14.65 7.86 -2.90
CA LEU A 146 15.12 8.95 -3.79
C LEU A 146 16.61 8.86 -4.17
N GLN A 147 17.30 7.80 -3.75
CA GLN A 147 18.71 7.50 -4.02
C GLN A 147 18.84 6.37 -5.03
#